data_AF-K0KAP1-F1
#
_entry.id   AF-K0KAP1-F1
#
_cell.length_a   1.000
_cell.length_b   1.000
_cell.length_c   1.000
_cell.angle_alpha   90.00
_cell.angle_beta   90.00
_cell.angle_gamma   90.00
#
_symmetry.space_group_name_H-M   'P 1'
#
loop_
_entity.id
_entity.type
_entity.pdbx_description
1 polymer ?
#
loop_
_entity_poly.entity_id
_entity_poly.type
_entity_poly.pdbx_seq_one_letter_code
_entity_poly.pdbx_strand_id
1 'polypeptide(L)'
;MSKNQDYIARIRYQNDLPAPPLPPNLLNYKISKEEDIGSSSLLSSLYRKQNVNALIKVNEDLGLPMDIIQVPEVFDPSKEDQKLHALSDNIRLHPNDRVLLRDPGVDKVIASQPNVAFLRRTEYISSTRQQGLSTAASRSATPQTQDDDNSPASQLRSIESTFTNASKTLKDITLLKHPLNKKLKAKKVWSLKPDISRLDQSFNSVRFLGSAATSNRDATNIQLRTSLLRPVELEQADWMSLYTADDEVSKGIKRKFDDLKENVPIERVDEEAERFKYTKKNDYAMKAIAMDGEIRDLAMRFDHEKNVVYFNPIQSKAELKRHRVHEALKALMDTQDFDEIHLNIREPTIKELNIRNNTRHAHDPVNYEFVQIADDEQDAEAQEQSQEPSE
;
A
#
# COMPACT_ATOMS: atom_id res chain seq x y z
N MET A 1 24.58 73.35 -34.14
CA MET A 1 23.40 73.76 -33.36
C MET A 1 22.26 72.86 -33.81
N SER A 2 21.56 72.05 -33.00
CA SER A 2 21.24 72.13 -31.59
C SER A 2 21.14 70.71 -31.01
N LYS A 3 21.62 70.51 -29.78
CA LYS A 3 21.88 69.21 -29.14
C LYS A 3 20.97 69.00 -27.91
N ASN A 4 19.69 69.35 -28.02
CA ASN A 4 18.77 69.35 -26.88
C ASN A 4 17.54 68.49 -27.16
N GLN A 5 17.70 67.16 -27.12
CA GLN A 5 16.57 66.24 -26.96
C GLN A 5 16.65 65.68 -25.55
N ASP A 6 15.77 66.16 -24.66
CA ASP A 6 15.61 65.64 -23.30
C ASP A 6 14.36 64.75 -23.21
N TYR A 7 14.38 63.83 -22.25
CA TYR A 7 13.31 62.84 -22.07
C TYR A 7 12.04 63.50 -21.53
N ILE A 8 10.99 63.54 -22.35
CA ILE A 8 9.70 64.13 -21.98
C ILE A 8 8.84 63.07 -21.28
N ALA A 9 8.80 63.13 -19.94
CA ALA A 9 7.91 62.33 -19.12
C ALA A 9 6.83 63.21 -18.47
N ARG A 10 5.59 62.71 -18.46
CA ARG A 10 4.45 63.42 -17.87
C ARG A 10 4.46 63.22 -16.35
N ILE A 11 4.95 64.21 -15.61
CA ILE A 11 4.92 64.21 -14.15
C ILE A 11 3.54 64.66 -13.66
N ARG A 12 2.85 63.81 -12.89
CA ARG A 12 1.63 64.18 -12.15
C ARG A 12 1.81 63.79 -10.69
N TYR A 13 1.45 64.70 -9.79
CA TYR A 13 1.39 64.41 -8.37
C TYR A 13 -0.04 63.96 -8.03
N GLN A 14 -0.18 62.76 -7.44
CA GLN A 14 -1.46 62.23 -6.97
C GLN A 14 -1.40 62.01 -5.46
N ASN A 15 -2.50 62.33 -4.78
CA ASN A 15 -2.68 62.10 -3.35
C ASN A 15 -3.93 61.25 -3.15
N ASP A 16 -3.85 59.98 -3.56
CA ASP A 16 -4.96 59.06 -3.44
C ASP A 16 -5.18 58.70 -1.96
N LEU A 17 -6.38 58.94 -1.46
CA LEU A 17 -6.73 58.66 -0.08
C LEU A 17 -6.83 57.14 0.14
N PRO A 18 -6.45 56.63 1.32
CA PRO A 18 -6.64 55.22 1.65
C PRO A 18 -8.13 54.90 1.77
N ALA A 19 -8.47 53.66 1.46
CA ALA A 19 -9.82 53.15 1.70
C ALA A 19 -10.21 53.28 3.19
N PRO A 20 -11.48 53.53 3.52
CA PRO A 20 -11.91 53.72 4.90
C PRO A 20 -11.65 52.45 5.72
N PRO A 21 -11.02 52.57 6.91
CA PRO A 21 -10.93 51.45 7.83
C PRO A 21 -12.33 51.23 8.41
N LEU A 22 -12.93 50.07 8.16
CA LEU A 22 -14.23 49.67 8.71
C LEU A 22 -13.99 48.87 9.99
N PRO A 23 -13.82 49.50 11.17
CA PRO A 23 -13.60 48.76 12.40
C PRO A 23 -14.86 47.95 12.76
N PRO A 24 -14.69 46.84 13.48
CA PRO A 24 -15.82 46.03 13.93
C PRO A 24 -16.66 46.78 14.97
N ASN A 25 -17.98 46.57 14.96
CA ASN A 25 -18.90 47.12 15.95
C ASN A 25 -18.80 46.36 17.28
N LEU A 26 -18.58 47.08 18.38
CA LEU A 26 -18.62 46.51 19.73
C LEU A 26 -20.07 46.40 20.21
N LEU A 27 -20.47 45.20 20.64
CA LEU A 27 -21.80 44.93 21.18
C LEU A 27 -21.80 45.14 22.71
N ASN A 28 -22.86 45.73 23.24
CA ASN A 28 -23.05 45.87 24.69
C ASN A 28 -23.49 44.54 25.29
N TYR A 29 -22.61 43.94 26.11
CA TYR A 29 -22.92 42.74 26.86
C TYR A 29 -23.83 43.05 28.06
N LYS A 30 -24.90 42.26 28.23
CA LYS A 30 -25.82 42.37 29.38
C LYS A 30 -25.45 41.32 30.41
N ILE A 31 -24.97 41.76 31.59
CA ILE A 31 -24.64 40.87 32.71
C ILE A 31 -25.93 40.44 33.40
N SER A 32 -26.02 39.15 33.76
CA SER A 32 -27.11 38.57 34.54
C SER A 32 -27.03 39.03 36.01
N LYS A 33 -28.14 39.48 36.58
CA LYS A 33 -28.21 39.98 37.97
C LYS A 33 -27.84 38.92 39.04
N GLU A 34 -27.86 37.65 38.68
CA GLU A 34 -27.52 36.53 39.56
C GLU A 34 -26.01 36.38 39.78
N GLU A 35 -25.21 36.86 38.82
CA GLU A 35 -23.74 36.87 38.89
C GLU A 35 -23.19 38.13 39.59
N ASP A 36 -24.09 39.03 40.00
CA ASP A 36 -23.71 40.21 40.76
C ASP A 36 -23.19 39.82 42.15
N ILE A 37 -22.20 40.56 42.63
CA ILE A 37 -21.49 40.29 43.89
C ILE A 37 -22.46 40.32 45.08
N GLY A 38 -23.54 41.10 44.98
CA GLY A 38 -24.60 41.18 45.98
C GLY A 38 -25.69 40.11 45.87
N SER A 39 -25.55 39.11 44.98
CA SER A 39 -26.62 38.13 44.76
C SER A 39 -26.81 37.21 45.98
N SER A 40 -28.08 36.99 46.34
CA SER A 40 -28.43 36.09 47.45
C SER A 40 -27.97 34.64 47.18
N SER A 41 -27.83 34.25 45.91
CA SER A 41 -27.37 32.92 45.51
C SER A 41 -25.91 32.70 45.93
N LEU A 42 -25.03 33.68 45.65
CA LEU A 42 -23.63 33.65 46.05
C LEU A 42 -23.47 33.69 47.58
N LEU A 43 -24.25 34.55 48.26
CA LEU A 43 -24.24 34.63 49.72
C LEU A 43 -24.68 33.31 50.38
N SER A 44 -25.69 32.65 49.82
CA SER A 44 -26.17 31.35 50.32
C SER A 44 -25.12 30.24 50.13
N SER A 45 -24.38 30.27 49.02
CA SER A 45 -23.26 29.34 48.78
C SER A 45 -22.12 29.57 49.78
N LEU A 46 -21.76 30.84 50.01
CA LEU A 46 -20.73 31.22 50.97
C LEU A 46 -21.10 30.80 52.40
N TYR A 47 -22.34 31.07 52.82
CA TYR A 47 -22.85 30.66 54.12
C TYR A 47 -22.78 29.15 54.32
N ARG A 48 -23.22 28.37 53.32
CA ARG A 48 -23.14 26.91 53.36
C ARG A 48 -21.69 26.41 53.47
N LYS A 49 -20.77 27.03 52.74
CA LYS A 49 -19.34 26.68 52.80
C LYS A 49 -18.71 27.00 54.16
N GLN A 50 -19.04 28.15 54.75
CA GLN A 50 -18.41 28.62 55.99
C GLN A 50 -18.95 27.89 57.23
N ASN A 51 -20.26 27.66 57.31
CA ASN A 51 -20.87 27.12 58.53
C ASN A 51 -20.76 25.61 58.69
N VAL A 52 -20.48 24.86 57.62
CA VAL A 52 -20.17 23.41 57.73
C VAL A 52 -18.92 23.17 58.57
N ASN A 53 -17.94 24.08 58.54
CA ASN A 53 -16.73 23.95 59.37
C ASN A 53 -17.01 24.13 60.87
N ALA A 54 -18.05 24.89 61.23
CA ALA A 54 -18.44 25.09 62.64
C ALA A 54 -19.08 23.82 63.23
N LEU A 55 -19.77 23.02 62.40
CA LEU A 55 -20.43 21.77 62.80
C LEU A 55 -19.44 20.63 63.13
N ILE A 56 -18.18 20.72 62.67
CA ILE A 56 -17.15 19.71 62.95
C ILE A 56 -16.67 19.78 64.41
N LYS A 57 -16.77 20.97 65.04
CA LYS A 57 -16.44 21.16 66.46
C LYS A 57 -17.68 20.89 67.33
N VAL A 58 -18.14 19.65 67.34
CA VAL A 58 -19.34 19.26 68.11
C VAL A 58 -19.13 19.48 69.61
N ASN A 59 -17.97 19.04 70.13
CA ASN A 59 -17.54 19.17 71.52
C ASN A 59 -16.07 19.62 71.58
N GLU A 60 -15.61 20.10 72.74
CA GLU A 60 -14.19 20.44 72.97
C GLU A 60 -13.26 19.24 72.77
N ASP A 61 -13.75 18.02 73.06
CA ASP A 61 -13.02 16.75 72.89
C ASP A 61 -13.14 16.14 71.47
N LEU A 62 -13.68 16.87 70.49
CA LEU A 62 -13.86 16.41 69.10
C LEU A 62 -14.59 15.06 68.96
N GLY A 63 -15.45 14.71 69.92
CA GLY A 63 -16.19 13.44 69.92
C GLY A 63 -15.38 12.23 70.36
N LEU A 64 -14.17 12.42 70.90
CA LEU A 64 -13.33 11.38 71.48
C LEU A 64 -13.19 11.59 73.01
N PRO A 65 -14.20 11.21 73.80
CA PRO A 65 -14.13 11.38 75.25
C PRO A 65 -13.03 10.49 75.84
N MET A 66 -12.10 11.09 76.57
CA MET A 66 -11.03 10.38 77.27
C MET A 66 -11.52 9.93 78.65
N ASP A 67 -12.15 8.76 78.70
CA ASP A 67 -12.71 8.19 79.94
C ASP A 67 -11.93 6.95 80.40
N ILE A 68 -11.13 7.13 81.46
CA ILE A 68 -10.31 6.07 82.05
C ILE A 68 -11.17 5.03 82.79
N ILE A 69 -12.41 5.39 83.17
CA ILE A 69 -13.35 4.49 83.86
C ILE A 69 -13.75 3.31 82.96
N GLN A 70 -13.71 3.49 81.64
CA GLN A 70 -13.99 2.44 80.66
C GLN A 70 -12.91 1.35 80.59
N VAL A 71 -11.76 1.56 81.24
CA VAL A 71 -10.68 0.58 81.35
C VAL A 71 -10.50 0.21 82.83
N PRO A 72 -11.32 -0.72 83.37
CA PRO A 72 -11.31 -1.05 84.81
C PRO A 72 -9.96 -1.54 85.34
N GLU A 73 -9.12 -2.10 84.47
CA GLU A 73 -7.82 -2.67 84.81
C GLU A 73 -6.78 -1.62 85.22
N VAL A 74 -6.99 -0.34 84.92
CA VAL A 74 -6.07 0.77 85.25
C VAL A 74 -6.09 1.12 86.75
N PHE A 75 -7.16 0.78 87.46
CA PHE A 75 -7.30 1.09 88.88
C PHE A 75 -6.76 -0.03 89.80
N ASP A 76 -6.41 -1.19 89.24
CA ASP A 76 -5.89 -2.33 89.99
C ASP A 76 -4.34 -2.29 90.01
N PRO A 77 -3.67 -1.98 91.14
CA PRO A 77 -2.21 -1.87 91.21
C PRO A 77 -1.46 -3.21 91.03
N SER A 78 -2.20 -4.32 90.91
CA SER A 78 -1.67 -5.67 90.73
C SER A 78 -1.68 -6.14 89.27
N LYS A 79 -2.37 -5.42 88.38
CA LYS A 79 -2.43 -5.73 86.95
C LYS A 79 -1.64 -4.65 86.21
N GLU A 80 -0.77 -5.05 85.31
CA GLU A 80 -0.07 -4.11 84.45
C GLU A 80 -1.07 -3.44 83.50
N ASP A 81 -0.87 -2.15 83.19
CA ASP A 81 -1.71 -1.31 82.32
C ASP A 81 -1.67 -1.70 80.83
N GLN A 82 -1.68 -3.01 80.54
CA GLN A 82 -1.43 -3.59 79.21
C GLN A 82 -2.41 -3.09 78.14
N LYS A 83 -3.64 -2.72 78.51
CA LYS A 83 -4.64 -2.19 77.58
C LYS A 83 -4.43 -0.73 77.18
N LEU A 84 -3.64 0.03 77.94
CA LEU A 84 -3.25 1.40 77.57
C LEU A 84 -2.01 1.41 76.66
N HIS A 85 -1.25 0.32 76.66
CA HIS A 85 -0.07 0.18 75.82
C HIS A 85 -0.44 -0.16 74.37
N ALA A 86 0.37 0.33 73.43
CA ALA A 86 0.24 -0.06 72.03
C ALA A 86 0.42 -1.58 71.88
N LEU A 87 -0.41 -2.21 71.05
CA LEU A 87 -0.26 -3.63 70.70
C LEU A 87 1.14 -3.86 70.08
N SER A 88 1.74 -5.00 70.38
CA SER A 88 3.08 -5.38 69.89
C SER A 88 3.17 -5.48 68.35
N ASP A 89 4.40 -5.41 67.84
CA ASP A 89 4.86 -5.09 66.47
C ASP A 89 4.18 -5.77 65.25
N ASN A 90 3.19 -6.66 65.40
CA ASN A 90 2.56 -7.40 64.30
C ASN A 90 1.04 -7.15 64.18
N ILE A 91 0.64 -5.89 64.05
CA ILE A 91 -0.77 -5.52 63.83
C ILE A 91 -1.13 -5.67 62.35
N ARG A 92 -2.13 -6.50 62.04
CA ARG A 92 -2.72 -6.59 60.70
C ARG A 92 -3.75 -5.46 60.52
N LEU A 93 -3.33 -4.35 59.91
CA LEU A 93 -4.24 -3.24 59.64
C LEU A 93 -5.25 -3.58 58.54
N HIS A 94 -6.50 -3.14 58.73
CA HIS A 94 -7.52 -3.23 57.70
C HIS A 94 -7.18 -2.25 56.53
N PRO A 95 -7.48 -2.59 55.27
CA PRO A 95 -7.17 -1.72 54.13
C PRO A 95 -7.74 -0.30 54.23
N ASN A 96 -8.91 -0.13 54.85
CA ASN A 96 -9.52 1.20 55.05
C ASN A 96 -8.73 2.06 56.05
N ASP A 97 -8.20 1.45 57.13
CA ASP A 97 -7.42 2.16 58.15
C ASP A 97 -6.07 2.57 57.60
N ARG A 98 -5.51 1.76 56.68
CA ARG A 98 -4.28 2.10 55.96
C ARG A 98 -4.38 3.39 55.16
N VAL A 99 -5.57 3.77 54.71
CA VAL A 99 -5.78 5.05 53.99
C VAL A 99 -5.74 6.22 54.96
N LEU A 100 -6.26 6.06 56.18
CA LEU A 100 -6.30 7.11 57.21
C LEU A 100 -4.92 7.45 57.77
N LEU A 101 -3.96 6.52 57.69
CA LEU A 101 -2.57 6.73 58.11
C LEU A 101 -1.71 7.46 57.05
N ARG A 102 -2.27 7.86 55.91
CA ARG A 102 -1.53 8.60 54.89
C ARG A 102 -1.38 10.07 55.28
N ASP A 103 -0.19 10.62 55.06
CA ASP A 103 0.03 12.05 55.22
C ASP A 103 -0.77 12.84 54.17
N PRO A 104 -1.35 14.00 54.52
CA PRO A 104 -2.25 14.79 53.67
C PRO A 104 -1.60 15.42 52.41
N GLY A 105 -0.38 15.03 52.04
CA GLY A 105 0.33 15.47 50.84
C GLY A 105 0.67 14.38 49.82
N VAL A 106 0.53 13.10 50.17
CA VAL A 106 1.09 11.98 49.38
C VAL A 106 0.19 11.56 48.22
N ASP A 107 -1.11 11.82 48.27
CA ASP A 107 -2.07 11.43 47.22
C ASP A 107 -2.01 12.31 45.96
N LYS A 108 -1.16 13.34 45.90
CA LYS A 108 -0.93 14.15 44.69
C LYS A 108 0.05 13.47 43.72
N VAL A 109 -0.11 12.19 43.46
CA VAL A 109 0.50 11.60 42.27
C VAL A 109 -0.36 12.08 41.11
N ILE A 110 0.15 13.04 40.34
CA ILE A 110 -0.51 13.59 39.14
C ILE A 110 -0.76 12.43 38.18
N ALA A 111 -1.94 11.84 38.28
CA ALA A 111 -2.36 10.72 37.46
C ALA A 111 -2.50 11.23 36.03
N SER A 112 -1.57 10.79 35.17
CA SER A 112 -1.57 10.98 33.72
C SER A 112 -1.72 12.44 33.25
N GLN A 113 -0.62 13.00 32.75
CA GLN A 113 -0.66 14.27 32.02
C GLN A 113 -1.78 14.25 30.96
N PRO A 114 -2.61 15.31 30.86
CA PRO A 114 -3.67 15.37 29.86
C PRO A 114 -3.04 15.21 28.47
N ASN A 115 -3.63 14.35 27.64
CA ASN A 115 -3.15 14.09 26.28
C ASN A 115 -3.49 15.28 25.37
N VAL A 116 -2.71 16.34 25.48
CA VAL A 116 -2.91 17.57 24.74
C VAL A 116 -2.23 17.48 23.37
N ALA A 117 -2.99 17.68 22.29
CA ALA A 117 -2.52 17.45 20.92
C ALA A 117 -1.32 18.31 20.50
N PHE A 118 -1.09 19.47 21.15
CA PHE A 118 0.05 20.34 20.88
C PHE A 118 1.31 19.98 21.69
N LEU A 119 1.19 19.22 22.78
CA LEU A 119 2.31 18.91 23.66
C LEU A 119 2.94 17.59 23.22
N ARG A 120 4.03 17.67 22.46
CA ARG A 120 4.83 16.50 22.09
C ARG A 120 5.78 16.12 23.22
N ARG A 121 6.03 14.82 23.38
CA ARG A 121 7.06 14.32 24.31
C ARG A 121 8.44 14.78 23.82
N THR A 122 9.27 15.23 24.75
CA THR A 122 10.67 15.54 24.46
C THR A 122 11.40 14.28 24.06
N GLU A 123 12.20 14.38 23.02
CA GLU A 123 13.07 13.29 22.62
C GLU A 123 14.45 13.46 23.23
N TYR A 124 14.95 12.39 23.85
CA TYR A 124 16.31 12.35 24.38
C TYR A 124 17.27 11.94 23.27
N ILE A 125 18.43 12.58 23.23
CA ILE A 125 19.54 12.22 22.34
C ILE A 125 20.02 10.82 22.76
N SER A 126 19.59 9.80 22.02
CA SER A 126 20.13 8.45 22.14
C SER A 126 21.23 8.28 21.11
N SER A 127 22.33 7.63 21.49
CA SER A 127 23.51 7.38 20.66
C SER A 127 23.24 6.58 19.37
N THR A 128 22.03 6.05 19.20
CA THR A 128 21.60 5.26 18.03
C THR A 128 20.97 6.12 16.93
N ARG A 129 20.81 7.43 17.14
CA ARG A 129 20.25 8.30 16.09
C ARG A 129 21.29 8.63 15.02
N GLN A 130 21.02 8.11 13.83
CA GLN A 130 21.69 8.35 12.54
C GLN A 130 22.91 7.48 12.21
N GLN A 131 22.73 6.16 12.19
CA GLN A 131 23.30 5.34 11.10
C GLN A 131 22.23 5.08 10.03
N GLY A 132 21.80 6.16 9.39
CA GLY A 132 20.86 6.14 8.29
C GLY A 132 21.15 7.29 7.37
N LEU A 133 22.15 7.12 6.49
CA LEU A 133 22.10 7.35 5.03
C LEU A 133 23.49 7.48 4.37
N SER A 134 24.60 7.04 4.99
CA SER A 134 25.93 7.10 4.35
C SER A 134 26.83 5.88 4.55
N THR A 135 26.26 4.70 4.82
CA THR A 135 26.99 3.43 4.72
C THR A 135 26.08 2.34 4.15
N ALA A 136 25.88 2.37 2.84
CA ALA A 136 25.48 1.20 2.05
C ALA A 136 26.66 0.23 1.83
N ALA A 137 27.70 0.31 2.66
CA ALA A 137 28.81 -0.62 2.72
C ALA A 137 29.00 -0.99 4.20
N SER A 138 29.08 -2.29 4.49
CA SER A 138 29.30 -2.87 5.82
C SER A 138 28.08 -3.00 6.76
N ARG A 139 27.00 -3.64 6.29
CA ARG A 139 26.13 -4.48 7.15
C ARG A 139 25.72 -5.77 6.46
N SER A 140 26.68 -6.45 5.85
CA SER A 140 26.68 -7.90 5.73
C SER A 140 27.19 -8.46 7.07
N ALA A 141 26.31 -8.57 8.06
CA ALA A 141 26.50 -9.54 9.14
C ALA A 141 26.06 -10.91 8.62
N THR A 142 26.60 -11.31 7.47
CA THR A 142 26.90 -12.71 7.23
C THR A 142 27.97 -13.09 8.28
N PRO A 143 27.89 -14.28 8.91
CA PRO A 143 29.07 -14.82 9.58
C PRO A 143 30.21 -14.73 8.56
N GLN A 144 31.40 -14.34 9.01
CA GLN A 144 32.57 -14.13 8.17
C GLN A 144 32.56 -15.10 7.01
N THR A 145 32.58 -14.57 5.78
CA THR A 145 32.91 -15.34 4.59
C THR A 145 34.29 -15.94 4.88
N GLN A 146 34.28 -17.15 5.44
CA GLN A 146 35.27 -18.16 5.10
C GLN A 146 35.35 -18.08 3.58
N ASP A 147 36.55 -17.91 3.03
CA ASP A 147 36.77 -17.82 1.58
C ASP A 147 35.77 -18.73 0.87
N ASP A 148 34.73 -18.14 0.26
CA ASP A 148 33.64 -18.93 -0.30
C ASP A 148 34.28 -19.70 -1.43
N ASP A 149 34.54 -20.99 -1.20
CA ASP A 149 35.07 -21.89 -2.21
C ASP A 149 34.13 -21.81 -3.41
N ASN A 150 34.54 -21.07 -4.46
CA ASN A 150 33.79 -20.87 -5.70
C ASN A 150 33.72 -22.16 -6.56
N SER A 151 33.89 -23.32 -5.92
CA SER A 151 33.70 -24.61 -6.54
C SER A 151 32.22 -24.79 -6.94
N PRO A 152 31.95 -25.39 -8.11
CA PRO A 152 30.57 -25.69 -8.53
C PRO A 152 29.79 -26.52 -7.50
N ALA A 153 30.48 -27.42 -6.77
CA ALA A 153 29.87 -28.23 -5.73
C ALA A 153 29.41 -27.40 -4.51
N SER A 154 30.20 -26.40 -4.11
CA SER A 154 29.82 -25.48 -3.02
C SER A 154 28.63 -24.60 -3.44
N GLN A 155 28.64 -24.09 -4.67
CA GLN A 155 27.53 -23.33 -5.23
C GLN A 155 26.23 -24.16 -5.27
N LEU A 156 26.30 -25.41 -5.73
CA LEU A 156 25.16 -26.32 -5.75
C LEU A 156 24.61 -26.56 -4.34
N ARG A 157 25.48 -26.82 -3.36
CA ARG A 157 25.07 -26.99 -1.96
C ARG A 157 24.42 -25.73 -1.38
N SER A 158 24.95 -24.55 -1.72
CA SER A 158 24.37 -23.26 -1.31
C SER A 158 22.96 -23.11 -1.91
N ILE A 159 22.80 -23.38 -3.20
CA ILE A 159 21.52 -23.37 -3.90
C ILE A 159 20.53 -24.34 -3.23
N GLU A 160 20.90 -25.59 -3.02
CA GLU A 160 20.06 -26.59 -2.32
C GLU A 160 19.69 -26.15 -0.89
N SER A 161 20.61 -25.50 -0.19
CA SER A 161 20.34 -24.95 1.15
C SER A 161 19.25 -23.87 1.11
N THR A 162 19.20 -23.05 0.06
CA THR A 162 18.12 -22.05 -0.08
C THR A 162 16.76 -22.71 -0.28
N PHE A 163 16.67 -23.75 -1.12
CA PHE A 163 15.43 -24.49 -1.36
C PHE A 163 14.94 -25.26 -0.14
N THR A 164 15.86 -25.91 0.60
CA THR A 164 15.52 -26.62 1.84
C THR A 164 15.04 -25.66 2.93
N ASN A 165 15.68 -24.49 3.08
CA ASN A 165 15.25 -23.46 4.01
C ASN A 165 13.90 -22.85 3.62
N ALA A 166 13.71 -22.52 2.34
CA ALA A 166 12.42 -22.02 1.83
C ALA A 166 11.29 -23.01 2.09
N SER A 167 11.53 -24.31 1.83
CA SER A 167 10.56 -25.39 2.06
C SER A 167 10.18 -25.55 3.54
N LYS A 168 11.16 -25.40 4.45
CA LYS A 168 10.91 -25.41 5.90
C LYS A 168 10.04 -24.23 6.32
N THR A 169 10.36 -23.03 5.86
CA THR A 169 9.61 -21.81 6.18
C THR A 169 8.21 -21.76 5.58
N LEU A 170 7.98 -22.45 4.46
CA LEU A 170 6.65 -22.58 3.85
C LEU A 170 5.73 -23.48 4.69
N LYS A 171 6.28 -24.52 5.32
CA LYS A 171 5.53 -25.44 6.20
C LYS A 171 5.29 -24.84 7.59
N ASP A 172 6.28 -24.16 8.15
CA ASP A 172 6.20 -23.53 9.47
C ASP A 172 6.55 -22.04 9.42
N ILE A 173 5.50 -21.22 9.50
CA ILE A 173 5.58 -19.75 9.44
C ILE A 173 6.27 -19.20 10.70
N THR A 174 6.28 -19.94 11.82
CA THR A 174 6.83 -19.45 13.10
C THR A 174 8.36 -19.37 13.11
N LEU A 175 9.01 -20.10 12.20
CA LEU A 175 10.46 -20.04 11.99
C LEU A 175 10.90 -18.69 11.42
N LEU A 176 10.01 -17.96 10.74
CA LEU A 176 10.31 -16.67 10.15
C LEU A 176 10.32 -15.56 11.20
N LYS A 177 11.50 -14.97 11.41
CA LYS A 177 11.70 -13.80 12.28
C LYS A 177 12.16 -12.62 11.44
N HIS A 178 11.59 -11.44 11.69
CA HIS A 178 12.03 -10.24 10.98
C HIS A 178 13.49 -9.90 11.35
N PRO A 179 14.35 -9.56 10.37
CA PRO A 179 15.79 -9.37 10.59
C PRO A 179 16.10 -8.23 11.58
N LEU A 180 15.39 -7.11 11.49
CA LEU A 180 15.60 -5.94 12.37
C LEU A 180 14.75 -5.96 13.65
N ASN A 181 13.51 -6.44 13.61
CA ASN A 181 12.57 -6.36 14.73
C ASN A 181 11.97 -7.74 15.03
N LYS A 182 12.64 -8.49 15.90
CA LYS A 182 12.29 -9.87 16.25
C LYS A 182 10.89 -10.05 16.87
N LYS A 183 10.22 -8.96 17.25
CA LYS A 183 8.83 -8.98 17.76
C LYS A 183 7.80 -9.14 16.65
N LEU A 184 8.15 -8.81 15.40
CA LEU A 184 7.27 -8.97 14.25
C LEU A 184 7.20 -10.44 13.84
N LYS A 185 5.98 -10.91 13.60
CA LYS A 185 5.69 -12.28 13.14
C LYS A 185 5.14 -12.22 11.71
N ALA A 186 5.53 -13.18 10.87
CA ALA A 186 5.01 -13.29 9.53
C ALA A 186 3.52 -13.69 9.56
N LYS A 187 2.68 -13.02 8.76
CA LYS A 187 1.24 -13.29 8.68
C LYS A 187 0.91 -14.33 7.61
N LYS A 188 1.55 -14.23 6.45
CA LYS A 188 1.30 -15.07 5.28
C LYS A 188 2.60 -15.26 4.51
N VAL A 189 2.79 -16.46 3.98
CA VAL A 189 3.93 -16.86 3.14
C VAL A 189 3.36 -17.28 1.80
N TRP A 190 3.97 -16.80 0.72
CA TRP A 190 3.60 -17.18 -0.63
C TRP A 190 4.76 -17.92 -1.29
N SER A 191 4.48 -19.04 -1.95
CA SER A 191 5.48 -19.76 -2.75
C SER A 191 5.59 -19.07 -4.12
N LEU A 192 6.78 -18.56 -4.45
CA LEU A 192 7.07 -17.97 -5.75
C LEU A 192 7.46 -19.07 -6.75
N LYS A 193 6.72 -19.21 -7.85
CA LYS A 193 6.93 -20.22 -8.90
C LYS A 193 6.86 -19.58 -10.29
N PRO A 194 7.59 -20.06 -11.31
CA PRO A 194 7.40 -19.62 -12.68
C PRO A 194 6.01 -20.06 -13.20
N ASP A 195 5.33 -19.24 -14.02
CA ASP A 195 4.06 -19.62 -14.66
C ASP A 195 4.29 -20.43 -15.94
N ILE A 196 4.58 -21.72 -15.79
CA ILE A 196 4.94 -22.61 -16.92
C ILE A 196 3.83 -22.65 -17.99
N SER A 197 2.57 -22.48 -17.57
CA SER A 197 1.41 -22.48 -18.47
C SER A 197 1.37 -21.33 -19.47
N ARG A 198 2.11 -20.24 -19.21
CA ARG A 198 2.12 -19.01 -20.02
C ARG A 198 3.50 -18.69 -20.59
N LEU A 199 4.47 -19.61 -20.47
CA LEU A 199 5.82 -19.41 -21.03
C LEU A 199 5.84 -19.46 -22.56
N ASP A 200 4.76 -19.87 -23.21
CA ASP A 200 4.56 -19.72 -24.66
C ASP A 200 4.28 -18.26 -25.08
N GLN A 201 3.98 -17.36 -24.13
CA GLN A 201 3.63 -15.98 -24.40
C GLN A 201 4.75 -15.01 -24.01
N SER A 202 4.93 -13.97 -24.81
CA SER A 202 5.81 -12.84 -24.51
C SER A 202 5.06 -11.73 -23.77
N PHE A 203 5.57 -11.31 -22.62
CA PHE A 203 4.99 -10.22 -21.84
C PHE A 203 5.76 -8.92 -22.06
N ASN A 204 5.04 -7.87 -22.46
CA ASN A 204 5.59 -6.54 -22.67
C ASN A 204 4.95 -5.55 -21.69
N SER A 205 5.76 -4.66 -21.09
CA SER A 205 5.25 -3.60 -20.22
C SER A 205 5.05 -2.32 -21.02
N VAL A 206 3.80 -1.86 -21.11
CA VAL A 206 3.45 -0.64 -21.83
C VAL A 206 3.12 0.47 -20.83
N ARG A 207 3.79 1.61 -20.95
CA ARG A 207 3.61 2.77 -20.06
C ARG A 207 3.21 4.01 -20.85
N PHE A 208 2.05 4.57 -20.52
CA PHE A 208 1.62 5.87 -21.04
C PHE A 208 2.30 7.02 -20.29
N LEU A 209 2.89 7.97 -21.01
CA LEU A 209 3.67 9.08 -20.45
C LEU A 209 3.06 10.45 -20.79
N GLY A 210 3.15 11.37 -19.81
CA GLY A 210 2.78 12.78 -19.99
C GLY A 210 1.33 12.96 -20.41
N SER A 211 1.10 13.66 -21.54
CA SER A 211 -0.25 13.90 -22.07
C SER A 211 -0.96 12.66 -22.61
N ALA A 212 -0.28 11.53 -22.72
CA ALA A 212 -0.90 10.24 -23.03
C ALA A 212 -1.35 9.48 -21.78
N ALA A 213 -0.97 9.93 -20.57
CA ALA A 213 -1.37 9.29 -19.33
C ALA A 213 -2.89 9.37 -19.16
N THR A 214 -3.51 8.19 -19.07
CA THR A 214 -4.92 8.08 -18.70
C THR A 214 -5.06 8.36 -17.20
N SER A 215 -6.16 9.00 -16.80
CA SER A 215 -6.36 9.41 -15.40
C SER A 215 -6.45 8.18 -14.48
N ASN A 216 -6.13 8.32 -13.19
CA ASN A 216 -6.15 7.25 -12.17
C ASN A 216 -7.50 6.52 -12.01
N ARG A 217 -8.55 6.94 -12.71
CA ARG A 217 -9.87 6.29 -12.75
C ARG A 217 -9.93 5.02 -13.62
N ASP A 218 -8.86 4.73 -14.38
CA ASP A 218 -8.92 3.72 -15.44
C ASP A 218 -8.38 2.33 -15.08
N ALA A 219 -7.82 2.10 -13.89
CA ALA A 219 -7.36 0.77 -13.47
C ALA A 219 -8.50 -0.27 -13.37
N THR A 220 -9.75 0.21 -13.23
CA THR A 220 -10.98 -0.57 -13.23
C THR A 220 -11.70 -0.59 -14.59
N ASN A 221 -11.17 0.13 -15.59
CA ASN A 221 -11.82 0.23 -16.89
C ASN A 221 -11.65 -1.08 -17.67
N ILE A 222 -12.77 -1.75 -17.92
CA ILE A 222 -12.80 -3.06 -18.59
C ILE A 222 -12.31 -2.93 -20.03
N GLN A 223 -12.59 -1.81 -20.70
CA GLN A 223 -12.19 -1.56 -22.09
C GLN A 223 -10.68 -1.57 -22.29
N LEU A 224 -9.91 -1.02 -21.34
CA LEU A 224 -8.44 -1.04 -21.40
C LEU A 224 -7.84 -2.40 -21.04
N ARG A 225 -8.54 -3.20 -20.22
CA ARG A 225 -8.09 -4.56 -19.91
C ARG A 225 -8.23 -5.50 -21.11
N THR A 226 -9.21 -5.26 -21.96
CA THR A 226 -9.46 -6.02 -23.18
C THR A 226 -8.99 -5.28 -24.44
N SER A 227 -8.22 -4.19 -24.32
CA SER A 227 -7.83 -3.41 -25.49
C SER A 227 -6.71 -4.10 -26.27
N LEU A 228 -6.70 -3.90 -27.59
CA LEU A 228 -5.61 -4.35 -28.45
C LEU A 228 -4.62 -3.21 -28.65
N LEU A 229 -3.34 -3.51 -28.49
CA LEU A 229 -2.24 -2.61 -28.79
C LEU A 229 -1.46 -3.20 -29.96
N ARG A 230 -1.49 -2.53 -31.12
CA ARG A 230 -0.76 -2.94 -32.31
C ARG A 230 0.47 -2.04 -32.48
N PRO A 231 1.70 -2.59 -32.36
CA PRO A 231 2.90 -1.85 -32.75
C PRO A 231 2.98 -1.79 -34.28
N VAL A 232 3.35 -0.63 -34.79
CA VAL A 232 3.65 -0.40 -36.21
C VAL A 232 5.06 0.19 -36.26
N GLU A 233 5.98 -0.61 -36.78
CA GLU A 233 7.39 -0.25 -36.96
C GLU A 233 7.61 0.06 -38.44
N LEU A 234 8.05 1.29 -38.72
CA LEU A 234 8.37 1.77 -40.05
C LEU A 234 9.74 2.43 -40.01
N GLU A 235 10.47 2.35 -41.12
CA GLU A 235 11.86 2.85 -41.20
C GLU A 235 12.02 4.29 -40.70
N GLN A 236 10.99 5.12 -40.84
CA GLN A 236 11.02 6.54 -40.48
C GLN A 236 10.26 6.88 -39.18
N ALA A 237 9.37 6.02 -38.68
CA ALA A 237 8.57 6.33 -37.49
C ALA A 237 7.95 5.08 -36.84
N ASP A 238 8.10 4.96 -35.52
CA ASP A 238 7.46 3.91 -34.72
C ASP A 238 6.27 4.46 -33.93
N TRP A 239 5.11 3.82 -34.07
CA TRP A 239 3.94 4.14 -33.27
C TRP A 239 3.17 2.89 -32.84
N MET A 240 2.31 3.06 -31.85
CA MET A 240 1.44 2.04 -31.32
C MET A 240 0.00 2.55 -31.40
N SER A 241 -0.84 1.82 -32.11
CA SER A 241 -2.28 2.11 -32.23
C SER A 241 -3.05 1.38 -31.13
N LEU A 242 -3.90 2.11 -30.41
CA LEU A 242 -4.78 1.58 -29.38
C LEU A 242 -6.19 1.35 -29.95
N TYR A 243 -6.64 0.11 -29.92
CA TYR A 243 -7.99 -0.27 -30.30
C TYR A 243 -8.81 -0.68 -29.08
N THR A 244 -10.03 -0.18 -28.99
CA THR A 244 -10.96 -0.49 -27.90
C THR A 244 -12.26 -1.05 -28.45
N ALA A 245 -12.88 -1.97 -27.71
CA ALA A 245 -14.23 -2.44 -27.98
C ALA A 245 -15.25 -1.65 -27.13
N ASP A 246 -16.52 -1.76 -27.49
CA ASP A 246 -17.62 -1.19 -26.72
C ASP A 246 -17.71 -1.81 -25.33
N ASP A 247 -18.26 -1.10 -24.34
CA ASP A 247 -18.26 -1.54 -22.94
C ASP A 247 -18.99 -2.89 -22.72
N GLU A 248 -20.08 -3.13 -23.44
CA GLU A 248 -20.81 -4.41 -23.40
C GLU A 248 -19.99 -5.55 -24.01
N VAL A 249 -19.38 -5.28 -25.17
CA VAL A 249 -18.52 -6.22 -25.90
C VAL A 249 -17.27 -6.56 -25.07
N SER A 250 -16.61 -5.56 -24.48
CA SER A 250 -15.47 -5.74 -23.58
C SER A 250 -15.80 -6.59 -22.36
N LYS A 251 -17.02 -6.47 -21.79
CA LYS A 251 -17.47 -7.37 -20.71
C LYS A 251 -17.64 -8.80 -21.20
N GLY A 252 -18.21 -8.99 -22.40
CA GLY A 252 -18.32 -10.31 -23.03
C GLY A 252 -16.96 -10.96 -23.26
N ILE A 253 -16.02 -10.20 -23.83
CA ILE A 253 -14.63 -10.64 -24.08
C ILE A 253 -13.93 -11.00 -22.77
N LYS A 254 -14.05 -10.14 -21.75
CA LYS A 254 -13.46 -10.40 -20.45
C LYS A 254 -14.04 -11.68 -19.82
N ARG A 255 -15.34 -11.93 -19.95
CA ARG A 255 -15.95 -13.19 -19.47
C ARG A 255 -15.40 -14.40 -20.19
N LYS A 256 -15.18 -14.33 -21.51
CA LYS A 256 -14.53 -15.42 -22.27
C LYS A 256 -13.09 -15.66 -21.79
N PHE A 257 -12.31 -14.61 -21.51
CA PHE A 257 -10.96 -14.75 -20.94
C PHE A 257 -10.92 -15.24 -19.49
N ASP A 258 -11.95 -14.91 -18.70
CA ASP A 258 -12.07 -15.32 -17.30
C ASP A 258 -12.73 -16.71 -17.15
N ASP A 259 -13.22 -17.34 -18.23
CA ASP A 259 -13.78 -18.70 -18.17
C ASP A 259 -12.64 -19.72 -18.18
N LEU A 260 -12.60 -20.58 -17.16
CA LEU A 260 -11.59 -21.64 -17.02
C LEU A 260 -12.13 -23.02 -17.43
N LYS A 261 -13.39 -23.12 -17.85
CA LYS A 261 -14.08 -24.41 -18.04
C LYS A 261 -13.91 -24.99 -19.46
N GLU A 262 -13.71 -24.15 -20.46
CA GLU A 262 -13.74 -24.55 -21.88
C GLU A 262 -12.35 -24.67 -22.53
N ASN A 263 -11.38 -25.33 -21.89
CA ASN A 263 -10.02 -25.48 -22.47
C ASN A 263 -9.86 -26.72 -23.39
N VAL A 264 -10.93 -27.20 -24.02
CA VAL A 264 -10.85 -28.38 -24.91
C VAL A 264 -10.46 -27.93 -26.32
N PRO A 265 -9.40 -28.49 -26.93
CA PRO A 265 -9.00 -28.14 -28.28
C PRO A 265 -10.11 -28.42 -29.29
N ILE A 266 -10.33 -27.48 -30.21
CA ILE A 266 -11.33 -27.62 -31.27
C ILE A 266 -10.66 -28.20 -32.52
N GLU A 267 -11.27 -29.24 -33.11
CA GLU A 267 -10.73 -29.89 -34.32
C GLU A 267 -10.89 -29.05 -35.59
N ARG A 268 -11.98 -28.27 -35.71
CA ARG A 268 -12.28 -27.45 -36.87
C ARG A 268 -12.67 -26.03 -36.46
N VAL A 269 -12.17 -25.04 -37.19
CA VAL A 269 -12.51 -23.64 -36.94
C VAL A 269 -13.91 -23.36 -37.49
N ASP A 270 -14.85 -23.03 -36.62
CA ASP A 270 -16.17 -22.56 -37.02
C ASP A 270 -16.05 -21.12 -37.56
N GLU A 271 -16.26 -20.94 -38.87
CA GLU A 271 -16.16 -19.62 -39.52
C GLU A 271 -17.30 -18.66 -39.13
N GLU A 272 -18.38 -19.19 -38.56
CA GLU A 272 -19.59 -18.46 -38.10
C GLU A 272 -19.49 -17.96 -36.65
N ALA A 273 -18.35 -18.14 -35.99
CA ALA A 273 -18.18 -17.71 -34.61
C ALA A 273 -18.26 -16.17 -34.43
N GLU A 274 -18.68 -15.77 -33.23
CA GLU A 274 -18.89 -14.37 -32.85
C GLU A 274 -17.63 -13.52 -33.06
N ARG A 275 -17.72 -12.53 -33.96
CA ARG A 275 -16.64 -11.59 -34.24
C ARG A 275 -16.79 -10.35 -33.36
N PHE A 276 -15.76 -10.05 -32.58
CA PHE A 276 -15.68 -8.85 -31.77
C PHE A 276 -15.11 -7.70 -32.57
N LYS A 277 -15.86 -6.59 -32.64
CA LYS A 277 -15.44 -5.36 -33.30
C LYS A 277 -14.60 -4.50 -32.37
N TYR A 278 -13.39 -4.19 -32.80
CA TYR A 278 -12.47 -3.25 -32.16
C TYR A 278 -12.34 -2.00 -33.02
N THR A 279 -12.53 -0.83 -32.42
CA THR A 279 -12.40 0.46 -33.12
C THR A 279 -11.13 1.18 -32.68
N LYS A 280 -10.45 1.81 -33.64
CA LYS A 280 -9.24 2.60 -33.38
C LYS A 280 -9.60 3.83 -32.54
N LYS A 281 -8.93 3.99 -31.40
CA LYS A 281 -9.16 5.12 -30.48
C LYS A 281 -8.12 6.22 -30.66
N ASN A 282 -6.84 5.86 -30.54
CA ASN A 282 -5.73 6.81 -30.57
C ASN A 282 -4.44 6.15 -31.06
N ASP A 283 -3.57 6.96 -31.67
CA ASP A 283 -2.18 6.60 -31.95
C ASP A 283 -1.22 7.24 -30.97
N TYR A 284 -0.23 6.46 -30.55
CA TYR A 284 0.81 6.89 -29.63
C TYR A 284 2.18 6.68 -30.25
N ALA A 285 3.06 7.68 -30.16
CA ALA A 285 4.44 7.52 -30.53
C ALA A 285 5.09 6.51 -29.58
N MET A 286 5.71 5.47 -30.15
CA MET A 286 6.31 4.38 -29.41
C MET A 286 7.79 4.66 -29.21
N LYS A 287 8.27 4.45 -27.98
CA LYS A 287 9.70 4.32 -27.70
C LYS A 287 9.92 2.95 -27.08
N ALA A 288 10.40 2.01 -27.88
CA ALA A 288 10.82 0.70 -27.41
C ALA A 288 12.10 0.82 -26.58
N ILE A 289 12.11 0.16 -25.42
CA ILE A 289 13.28 -0.03 -24.59
C ILE A 289 13.55 -1.53 -24.59
N ALA A 290 14.54 -1.94 -25.39
CA ALA A 290 15.04 -3.31 -25.37
C ALA A 290 15.69 -3.56 -24.00
N MET A 291 15.27 -4.65 -23.34
CA MET A 291 15.94 -5.11 -22.13
C MET A 291 16.99 -6.14 -22.56
N ASP A 292 18.26 -5.79 -22.39
CA ASP A 292 19.38 -6.67 -22.70
C ASP A 292 19.49 -7.77 -21.65
N GLY A 293 19.30 -9.03 -22.09
CA GLY A 293 19.68 -10.33 -21.49
C GLY A 293 19.22 -10.69 -20.07
N GLU A 294 19.07 -9.72 -19.18
CA GLU A 294 18.81 -9.91 -17.77
C GLU A 294 17.32 -9.72 -17.46
N ILE A 295 16.75 -10.65 -16.68
CA ILE A 295 15.39 -10.53 -16.15
C ILE A 295 15.36 -9.40 -15.12
N ARG A 296 15.03 -8.19 -15.57
CA ARG A 296 14.93 -6.99 -14.71
C ARG A 296 13.57 -6.83 -14.07
N ASP A 297 12.53 -7.14 -14.83
CA ASP A 297 11.14 -6.93 -14.43
C ASP A 297 10.35 -8.22 -14.51
N LEU A 298 9.53 -8.44 -13.49
CA LEU A 298 8.71 -9.64 -13.31
C LEU A 298 7.24 -9.23 -13.17
N ALA A 299 6.38 -9.80 -13.99
CA ALA A 299 4.94 -9.75 -13.80
C ALA A 299 4.53 -10.86 -12.83
N MET A 300 3.89 -10.50 -11.71
CA MET A 300 3.47 -11.45 -10.67
C MET A 300 1.95 -11.59 -10.60
N ARG A 301 1.45 -12.83 -10.57
CA ARG A 301 0.05 -13.18 -10.36
C ARG A 301 -0.13 -13.87 -9.02
N PHE A 302 -1.00 -13.32 -8.17
CA PHE A 302 -1.26 -13.84 -6.83
C PHE A 302 -2.47 -14.78 -6.82
N ASP A 303 -2.22 -16.08 -6.61
CA ASP A 303 -3.26 -17.04 -6.28
C ASP A 303 -3.44 -17.08 -4.75
N HIS A 304 -4.55 -16.52 -4.30
CA HIS A 304 -4.85 -16.37 -2.88
C HIS A 304 -5.33 -17.67 -2.24
N GLU A 305 -5.91 -18.58 -3.03
CA GLU A 305 -6.46 -19.86 -2.56
C GLU A 305 -5.33 -20.85 -2.29
N LYS A 306 -4.37 -20.93 -3.22
CA LYS A 306 -3.23 -21.84 -3.12
C LYS A 306 -2.01 -21.24 -2.41
N ASN A 307 -2.04 -19.94 -2.08
CA ASN A 307 -0.90 -19.19 -1.55
C ASN A 307 0.36 -19.30 -2.43
N VAL A 308 0.16 -19.28 -3.75
CA VAL A 308 1.22 -19.35 -4.76
C VAL A 308 1.24 -18.03 -5.52
N VAL A 309 2.44 -17.55 -5.80
CA VAL A 309 2.67 -16.42 -6.70
C VAL A 309 3.36 -16.97 -7.94
N TYR A 310 2.72 -16.77 -9.08
CA TYR A 310 3.28 -17.11 -10.37
C TYR A 310 4.00 -15.90 -10.94
N PHE A 311 5.21 -16.05 -11.45
CA PHE A 311 5.95 -14.97 -12.11
C PHE A 311 6.22 -15.26 -13.58
N ASN A 312 6.18 -14.20 -14.39
CA ASN A 312 6.59 -14.19 -15.80
C ASN A 312 7.59 -13.06 -16.04
N PRO A 313 8.70 -13.32 -16.74
CA PRO A 313 9.65 -12.27 -17.12
C PRO A 313 9.03 -11.34 -18.16
N ILE A 314 9.26 -10.04 -18.01
CA ILE A 314 8.89 -9.03 -19.01
C ILE A 314 10.05 -8.91 -20.01
N GLN A 315 9.77 -9.15 -21.29
CA GLN A 315 10.78 -9.18 -22.34
C GLN A 315 11.12 -7.78 -22.88
N SER A 316 10.10 -6.93 -23.07
CA SER A 316 10.32 -5.56 -23.56
C SER A 316 9.48 -4.54 -22.80
N LYS A 317 9.94 -3.29 -22.82
CA LYS A 317 9.19 -2.15 -22.30
C LYS A 317 8.92 -1.16 -23.43
N ALA A 318 7.68 -0.68 -23.54
CA ALA A 318 7.30 0.34 -24.49
C ALA A 318 6.78 1.57 -23.74
N GLU A 319 7.39 2.71 -24.00
CA GLU A 319 6.94 4.00 -23.51
C GLU A 319 6.12 4.72 -24.58
N LEU A 320 4.85 5.00 -24.28
CA LEU A 320 3.90 5.60 -25.19
C LEU A 320 3.72 7.08 -24.88
N LYS A 321 4.00 7.94 -25.88
CA LYS A 321 3.77 9.40 -25.81
C LYS A 321 2.69 9.78 -26.81
N ARG A 322 2.08 10.95 -26.63
CA ARG A 322 1.10 11.48 -27.58
C ARG A 322 1.76 11.60 -28.96
N HIS A 323 1.20 10.91 -29.95
CA HIS A 323 1.70 10.97 -31.32
C HIS A 323 1.41 12.34 -31.94
N ARG A 324 2.37 12.88 -32.70
CA ARG A 324 2.25 14.13 -33.46
C ARG A 324 2.72 13.84 -34.88
N VAL A 325 1.77 13.61 -35.77
CA VAL A 325 2.04 13.25 -37.16
C VAL A 325 2.54 14.48 -37.92
N HIS A 326 3.65 14.33 -38.64
CA HIS A 326 4.10 15.32 -39.61
C HIS A 326 3.38 15.09 -40.94
N GLU A 327 2.98 16.16 -41.63
CA GLU A 327 2.11 16.09 -42.82
C GLU A 327 2.66 15.16 -43.93
N ALA A 328 3.97 15.14 -44.13
CA ALA A 328 4.64 14.26 -45.09
C ALA A 328 4.51 12.75 -44.80
N LEU A 329 4.34 12.35 -43.54
CA LEU A 329 4.23 10.94 -43.14
C LEU A 329 2.77 10.45 -43.09
N LYS A 330 1.80 11.36 -43.22
CA LYS A 330 0.37 11.05 -43.12
C LYS A 330 -0.09 10.07 -44.20
N ALA A 331 0.33 10.30 -45.44
CA ALA A 331 -0.02 9.43 -46.56
C ALA A 331 0.52 7.99 -46.40
N LEU A 332 1.65 7.82 -45.72
CA LEU A 332 2.22 6.51 -45.44
C LEU A 332 1.47 5.84 -44.27
N MET A 333 1.13 6.62 -43.24
CA MET A 333 0.34 6.16 -42.10
C MET A 333 -1.02 5.59 -42.53
N ASP A 334 -1.72 6.30 -43.42
CA ASP A 334 -3.04 5.92 -43.92
C ASP A 334 -3.04 4.58 -44.69
N THR A 335 -1.88 4.11 -45.18
CA THR A 335 -1.78 2.80 -45.87
C THR A 335 -1.63 1.62 -44.92
N GLN A 336 -1.08 1.84 -43.73
CA GLN A 336 -0.82 0.80 -42.72
C GLN A 336 -1.84 0.80 -41.58
N ASP A 337 -2.58 1.90 -41.46
CA ASP A 337 -3.63 2.09 -40.46
C ASP A 337 -4.88 1.28 -40.78
N PHE A 338 -5.46 0.68 -39.74
CA PHE A 338 -6.77 0.05 -39.80
C PHE A 338 -7.72 0.83 -38.90
N ASP A 339 -8.93 1.12 -39.36
CA ASP A 339 -9.94 1.79 -38.53
C ASP A 339 -10.65 0.81 -37.60
N GLU A 340 -10.92 -0.40 -38.11
CA GLU A 340 -11.68 -1.43 -37.43
C GLU A 340 -10.99 -2.79 -37.56
N ILE A 341 -10.93 -3.54 -36.45
CA ILE A 341 -10.38 -4.89 -36.41
C ILE A 341 -11.46 -5.83 -35.88
N HIS A 342 -11.79 -6.86 -36.65
CA HIS A 342 -12.70 -7.91 -36.23
C HIS A 342 -11.90 -9.13 -35.76
N LEU A 343 -11.96 -9.45 -34.46
CA LEU A 343 -11.27 -10.60 -33.89
C LEU A 343 -12.26 -11.63 -33.38
N ASN A 344 -11.97 -12.89 -33.65
CA ASN A 344 -12.67 -14.03 -33.05
C ASN A 344 -11.78 -14.61 -31.92
N ILE A 345 -12.36 -14.77 -30.73
CA ILE A 345 -11.69 -15.41 -29.60
C ILE A 345 -12.18 -16.85 -29.54
N ARG A 346 -11.28 -17.79 -29.83
CA ARG A 346 -11.53 -19.23 -29.86
C ARG A 346 -10.45 -19.98 -29.11
N GLU A 347 -10.77 -21.20 -28.73
CA GLU A 347 -9.81 -22.15 -28.19
C GLU A 347 -8.82 -22.62 -29.27
N PRO A 348 -7.58 -22.97 -28.89
CA PRO A 348 -6.55 -23.36 -29.84
C PRO A 348 -6.89 -24.70 -30.50
N THR A 349 -6.51 -24.83 -31.76
CA THR A 349 -6.57 -26.12 -32.48
C THR A 349 -5.50 -27.07 -31.96
N ILE A 350 -5.66 -28.38 -32.16
CA ILE A 350 -4.67 -29.40 -31.75
C ILE A 350 -3.25 -29.07 -32.29
N LYS A 351 -3.15 -28.67 -33.57
CA LYS A 351 -1.88 -28.23 -34.17
C LYS A 351 -1.27 -27.03 -33.41
N GLU A 352 -2.06 -25.99 -33.16
CA GLU A 352 -1.61 -24.79 -32.41
C GLU A 352 -1.22 -25.12 -30.97
N LEU A 353 -1.95 -26.03 -30.32
CA LEU A 353 -1.64 -26.50 -28.97
C LEU A 353 -0.29 -27.23 -28.95
N ASN A 354 0.00 -28.07 -29.96
CA ASN A 354 1.29 -28.74 -30.08
C ASN A 354 2.43 -27.74 -30.28
N ILE A 355 2.24 -26.67 -31.08
CA ILE A 355 3.23 -25.60 -31.21
C ILE A 355 3.51 -24.94 -29.85
N ARG A 356 2.46 -24.57 -29.12
CA ARG A 356 2.59 -23.96 -27.78
C ARG A 356 3.26 -24.91 -26.79
N ASN A 357 2.92 -26.20 -26.82
CA ASN A 357 3.53 -27.21 -25.96
C ASN A 357 5.00 -27.44 -26.30
N ASN A 358 5.40 -27.37 -27.57
CA ASN A 358 6.81 -27.43 -27.97
C ASN A 358 7.61 -26.24 -27.42
N THR A 359 7.04 -25.02 -27.45
CA THR A 359 7.67 -23.86 -26.80
C THR A 359 7.77 -24.04 -25.28
N ARG A 360 6.73 -24.57 -24.64
CA ARG A 360 6.74 -24.86 -23.19
C ARG A 360 7.71 -25.99 -22.83
N HIS A 361 7.88 -27.00 -23.69
CA HIS A 361 8.82 -28.11 -23.53
C HIS A 361 10.26 -27.62 -23.39
N ALA A 362 10.64 -26.57 -24.12
CA ALA A 362 11.97 -25.95 -23.99
C ALA A 362 12.25 -25.41 -22.57
N HIS A 363 11.19 -25.05 -21.82
CA HIS A 363 11.29 -24.59 -20.44
C HIS A 363 11.02 -25.69 -19.41
N ASP A 364 10.13 -26.63 -19.72
CA ASP A 364 9.74 -27.75 -18.85
C ASP A 364 9.47 -29.02 -19.67
N PRO A 365 10.50 -29.85 -19.88
CA PRO A 365 10.37 -31.08 -20.65
C PRO A 365 9.68 -32.21 -19.88
N VAL A 366 9.40 -32.04 -18.59
CA VAL A 366 8.77 -33.08 -17.75
C VAL A 366 7.25 -33.02 -17.88
N ASN A 367 6.68 -31.81 -17.88
CA ASN A 367 5.23 -31.62 -17.95
C ASN A 367 4.70 -31.51 -19.38
N TYR A 368 5.55 -31.15 -20.35
CA TYR A 368 5.16 -31.00 -21.75
C TYR A 368 6.04 -31.90 -22.62
N GLU A 369 5.42 -32.80 -23.37
CA GLU A 369 6.12 -33.65 -24.34
C GLU A 369 6.32 -32.91 -25.67
N PHE A 370 7.48 -33.12 -26.29
CA PHE A 370 7.76 -32.59 -27.62
C PHE A 370 7.05 -33.44 -28.68
N VAL A 371 6.24 -32.78 -29.51
CA VAL A 371 5.54 -33.42 -30.63
C VAL A 371 6.09 -32.85 -31.93
N GLN A 372 6.63 -33.70 -32.81
CA GLN A 372 7.02 -33.29 -34.15
C GLN A 372 5.76 -32.96 -34.96
N ILE A 373 5.66 -31.71 -35.41
CA ILE A 373 4.57 -31.25 -36.26
C ILE A 373 5.07 -31.44 -37.70
N ALA A 374 4.30 -32.12 -38.53
CA ALA A 374 4.60 -32.20 -39.95
C ALA A 374 4.46 -30.80 -40.56
N ASP A 375 5.48 -30.35 -41.30
CA ASP A 375 5.44 -29.06 -41.98
C ASP A 375 4.33 -29.10 -43.05
N ASP A 376 3.29 -28.29 -42.88
CA ASP A 376 2.13 -28.17 -43.78
C ASP A 376 2.49 -27.51 -45.14
N GLU A 377 3.77 -27.40 -45.53
CA GLU A 377 4.15 -26.98 -46.89
C GLU A 377 3.74 -28.03 -47.94
N GLN A 378 3.46 -29.28 -47.56
CA GLN A 378 3.02 -30.33 -48.48
C GLN A 378 1.49 -30.41 -48.68
N ASP A 379 0.68 -29.81 -47.80
CA ASP A 379 -0.79 -29.87 -47.90
C ASP A 379 -1.39 -28.74 -48.76
N ALA A 380 -0.63 -27.66 -49.02
CA ALA A 380 -1.06 -26.60 -49.93
C ALA A 380 -0.98 -27.04 -51.42
N GLU A 381 0.05 -27.81 -51.81
CA GLU A 381 0.19 -28.32 -53.18
C GLU A 381 -0.86 -29.40 -53.53
N ALA A 382 -1.38 -30.13 -52.54
CA ALA A 382 -2.42 -31.14 -52.74
C ALA A 382 -3.81 -30.55 -53.00
N GLN A 383 -4.08 -29.32 -52.53
CA GLN A 383 -5.35 -28.63 -52.76
C GLN A 383 -5.40 -27.88 -54.10
N GLU A 384 -4.26 -27.49 -54.67
CA GLU A 384 -4.21 -26.90 -56.01
C GLU A 384 -4.31 -27.95 -57.13
N GLN A 385 -3.78 -29.17 -56.95
CA GLN A 385 -3.87 -30.24 -57.96
C GLN A 385 -5.25 -30.90 -58.07
N SER A 386 -6.16 -30.63 -57.13
CA SER A 386 -7.54 -31.16 -57.16
C SER A 386 -8.57 -30.19 -57.78
N GLN A 387 -8.11 -29.03 -58.26
CA GLN A 387 -8.92 -28.05 -59.01
C GLN A 387 -8.39 -27.81 -60.44
N GLU A 388 -7.97 -28.87 -61.15
CA GLU A 388 -7.91 -28.81 -62.63
C GLU A 388 -9.11 -29.56 -63.22
N PRO A 389 -9.98 -28.91 -64.01
CA PRO A 389 -11.04 -29.60 -64.74
C PRO A 389 -10.43 -30.36 -65.91
N SER A 390 -10.63 -31.68 -65.93
CA SER A 390 -10.45 -32.52 -67.11
C SER A 390 -11.41 -32.06 -68.22
N GLU A 391 -10.85 -31.79 -69.41
CA GLU A 391 -11.57 -31.54 -70.68
C GLU A 391 -12.62 -32.61 -71.04
#